data_AF-X1MH90-F1
#
_entry.id   AF-X1MH90-F1
#
_cell.length_a   1.000
_cell.length_b   1.000
_cell.length_c   1.000
_cell.angle_alpha   90.00
_cell.angle_beta   90.00
_cell.angle_gamma   90.00
#
_symmetry.space_group_name_H-M   'P 1'
#
loop_
_entity.id
_entity.type
_entity.pdbx_description
1 polymer ?
#
loop_
_entity_poly.entity_id
_entity_poly.type
_entity_poly.pdbx_seq_one_letter_code
_entity_poly.pdbx_strand_id
1 'polypeptide(L)'
;ELAELLSAEEAKEGLFRKELSFKKPTERVLEITTLSLAPREEVVIILHDISREKLIERMKTEFVSLAAHQLRTPLSAIKWTLIMLLDGDLGEITEEQRGFIEKTYGSNERMISLINDLLDVTRIEEGKYLYKPVLTQIENVVQFVINSFKEEIRRKKIKLEFKKPIKKLPQGFNLVKF
;
A
#
# COMPACT_ATOMS: atom_id res chain seq x y z
N GLU A 1 1.46 -39.09 3.70
CA GLU A 1 1.07 -37.90 4.48
C GLU A 1 2.11 -36.78 4.51
N LEU A 2 3.24 -36.82 5.25
CA LEU A 2 4.26 -35.75 5.19
C LEU A 2 5.10 -35.76 3.89
N ALA A 3 5.40 -36.94 3.36
CA ALA A 3 6.12 -37.14 2.09
C ALA A 3 5.28 -36.80 0.84
N GLU A 4 3.97 -36.58 0.98
CA GLU A 4 3.09 -36.13 -0.12
C GLU A 4 2.98 -34.61 -0.18
N LEU A 5 3.24 -33.91 0.94
CA LEU A 5 3.20 -32.44 1.04
C LEU A 5 4.48 -31.77 0.51
N LEU A 6 5.56 -32.54 0.43
CA LEU A 6 6.85 -32.20 -0.13
C LEU A 6 7.05 -33.13 -1.32
N SER A 7 6.76 -32.68 -2.54
CA SER A 7 7.07 -33.52 -3.70
C SER A 7 8.58 -33.80 -3.69
N ALA A 8 8.97 -35.07 -3.89
CA ALA A 8 10.38 -35.48 -3.83
C ALA A 8 11.29 -34.76 -4.84
N GLU A 9 10.69 -34.04 -5.80
CA GLU A 9 11.36 -33.16 -6.75
C GLU A 9 11.71 -31.78 -6.15
N GLU A 10 10.85 -31.17 -5.32
CA GLU A 10 11.09 -29.85 -4.71
C GLU A 10 12.22 -29.86 -3.67
N ALA A 11 12.43 -30.99 -3.00
CA ALA A 11 13.48 -31.16 -1.98
C ALA A 11 14.89 -31.38 -2.57
N LYS A 12 15.01 -31.69 -3.87
CA LYS A 12 16.29 -31.95 -4.54
C LYS A 12 17.01 -30.69 -5.05
N GLU A 13 16.34 -29.54 -5.13
CA GLU A 13 16.89 -28.30 -5.72
C GLU A 13 17.53 -27.31 -4.72
N GLY A 14 17.68 -27.64 -3.44
CA GLY A 14 18.40 -26.79 -2.48
C GLY A 14 17.58 -26.43 -1.24
N LEU A 15 17.67 -25.17 -0.79
CA LEU A 15 16.91 -24.65 0.34
C LEU A 15 15.47 -24.34 -0.10
N PHE A 16 14.49 -25.06 0.46
CA PHE A 16 13.07 -24.82 0.23
C PHE A 16 12.38 -24.46 1.54
N ARG A 17 11.56 -23.40 1.52
CA ARG A 17 10.81 -22.89 2.68
C ARG A 17 9.35 -22.72 2.30
N LYS A 18 8.44 -23.31 3.08
CA LYS A 18 6.99 -23.25 2.86
C LYS A 18 6.23 -23.11 4.16
N GLU A 19 5.24 -22.24 4.19
CA GLU A 19 4.34 -22.08 5.33
C GLU A 19 3.09 -22.97 5.13
N LEU A 20 2.75 -23.77 6.14
CA LEU A 20 1.50 -24.52 6.23
C LEU A 20 0.64 -23.96 7.35
N SER A 21 -0.61 -23.63 7.04
CA SER A 21 -1.59 -23.18 8.02
C SER A 21 -2.63 -24.26 8.30
N PHE A 22 -2.79 -24.59 9.57
CA PHE A 22 -3.79 -25.53 10.08
C PHE A 22 -4.84 -24.72 10.83
N LYS A 23 -6.11 -24.78 10.40
CA LYS A 23 -7.19 -23.99 11.02
C LYS A 23 -8.00 -24.74 12.10
N LYS A 24 -7.81 -26.05 12.24
CA LYS A 24 -8.50 -26.90 13.22
C LYS A 24 -7.57 -28.00 13.72
N PRO A 25 -7.63 -28.42 15.01
CA PRO A 25 -8.46 -27.90 16.09
C PRO A 25 -7.95 -26.58 16.72
N THR A 26 -6.72 -26.16 16.40
CA THR A 26 -6.14 -24.88 16.83
C THR A 26 -5.47 -24.24 15.63
N GLU A 27 -5.56 -22.91 15.50
CA GLU A 27 -4.83 -22.22 14.43
C GLU A 27 -3.32 -22.36 14.67
N ARG A 28 -2.64 -23.09 13.79
CA ARG A 28 -1.19 -23.29 13.81
C ARG A 28 -0.60 -22.92 12.46
N VAL A 29 0.55 -22.26 12.47
CA VAL A 29 1.35 -22.01 11.28
C VAL A 29 2.70 -22.68 11.47
N LEU A 30 2.97 -23.70 10.65
CA LEU A 30 4.25 -24.38 10.62
C LEU A 30 5.03 -23.91 9.40
N GLU A 31 6.24 -23.47 9.65
CA GLU A 31 7.24 -23.28 8.63
C GLU A 31 8.04 -24.56 8.43
N ILE A 32 7.99 -25.07 7.21
CA ILE A 32 8.74 -26.23 6.78
C ILE A 32 9.94 -25.74 6.00
N THR A 33 11.13 -26.01 6.51
CA THR A 33 12.39 -25.77 5.80
C THR A 33 13.03 -27.11 5.48
N THR A 34 13.29 -27.37 4.20
CA THR A 34 14.00 -28.58 3.77
C THR A 34 15.40 -28.23 3.28
N LEU A 35 16.38 -28.98 3.76
CA LEU A 35 17.80 -28.84 3.41
C LEU A 35 18.30 -30.18 2.88
N SER A 36 18.77 -30.19 1.63
CA SER A 36 19.45 -31.35 1.04
C SER A 36 20.95 -31.29 1.36
N LEU A 37 21.48 -32.33 1.99
CA LEU A 37 22.89 -32.45 2.36
C LEU A 37 23.63 -33.31 1.32
N ALA A 38 24.26 -32.66 0.34
CA ALA A 38 25.20 -33.32 -0.56
C ALA A 38 26.54 -33.59 0.17
N PRO A 39 27.20 -34.75 -0.03
CA PRO A 39 26.94 -35.78 -1.05
C PRO A 39 26.13 -37.00 -0.55
N ARG A 40 25.45 -36.93 0.60
CA ARG A 40 24.88 -38.12 1.28
C ARG A 40 23.42 -38.44 0.94
N GLU A 41 22.77 -37.71 0.03
CA GLU A 41 21.32 -37.84 -0.25
C GLU A 41 20.44 -37.77 1.02
N GLU A 42 20.95 -37.13 2.08
CA GLU A 42 20.20 -36.92 3.33
C GLU A 42 19.38 -35.63 3.21
N VAL A 43 18.11 -35.70 3.60
CA VAL A 43 17.22 -34.53 3.66
C VAL A 43 16.91 -34.23 5.11
N VAL A 44 17.25 -33.02 5.54
CA VAL A 44 16.84 -32.50 6.86
C VAL A 44 15.57 -31.68 6.66
N ILE A 45 14.51 -32.05 7.39
CA ILE A 45 13.26 -31.31 7.44
C ILE A 45 13.17 -30.63 8.81
N ILE A 46 13.12 -29.32 8.81
CA ILE A 46 12.90 -28.51 10.01
C ILE A 46 11.44 -28.05 10.00
N LEU A 47 10.72 -28.37 11.08
CA LEU A 47 9.37 -27.87 11.34
C LEU A 47 9.47 -26.82 12.45
N HIS A 48 9.23 -25.57 12.10
CA HIS A 48 9.24 -24.46 13.06
C HIS A 48 7.81 -23.94 13.24
N ASP A 49 7.29 -24.01 14.47
CA ASP A 49 6.00 -23.40 14.79
C ASP A 49 6.16 -21.89 14.91
N ILE A 50 5.64 -21.16 13.93
CA ILE A 50 5.67 -19.69 13.84
C ILE A 50 4.31 -19.06 14.14
N SER A 51 3.42 -19.80 14.80
CA SER A 51 2.04 -19.36 15.05
C SER A 51 2.00 -18.05 15.85
N ARG A 52 2.92 -17.89 16.82
CA ARG A 52 2.97 -16.70 17.69
C ARG A 52 3.42 -15.47 16.91
N GLU A 53 4.44 -15.63 16.06
CA GLU A 53 4.99 -14.61 15.18
C GLU A 53 3.91 -14.12 14.23
N LYS A 54 3.21 -15.05 13.57
CA LYS A 54 2.10 -14.74 12.67
C LYS A 54 0.92 -14.07 13.38
N LEU A 55 0.60 -14.47 14.60
CA LEU A 55 -0.43 -13.81 15.40
C LEU A 55 -0.03 -12.35 15.70
N ILE A 56 1.20 -12.13 16.14
CA ILE A 56 1.72 -10.78 16.42
C ILE A 56 1.73 -9.91 15.16
N GLU A 57 2.17 -10.46 14.03
CA GLU A 57 2.14 -9.77 12.73
C GLU A 57 0.72 -9.32 12.37
N ARG A 58 -0.26 -10.22 12.43
CA ARG A 58 -1.67 -9.88 12.16
C ARG A 58 -2.21 -8.83 13.12
N MET A 59 -1.95 -8.96 14.41
CA MET A 59 -2.38 -7.98 15.41
C MET A 59 -1.78 -6.60 15.16
N LYS A 60 -0.49 -6.53 14.79
CA LYS A 60 0.18 -5.28 14.43
C LYS A 60 -0.50 -4.61 13.23
N THR A 61 -0.77 -5.39 12.19
CA THR A 61 -1.44 -4.93 10.98
C THR A 61 -2.86 -4.44 11.26
N GLU A 62 -3.65 -5.19 12.03
CA GLU A 62 -5.00 -4.79 12.45
C GLU A 62 -4.98 -3.50 13.28
N PHE A 63 -4.04 -3.39 14.22
CA PHE A 63 -3.87 -2.20 15.05
C PHE A 63 -3.58 -0.96 14.19
N VAL A 64 -2.61 -1.06 13.27
CA VAL A 64 -2.25 0.05 12.37
C VAL A 64 -3.44 0.45 11.50
N SER A 65 -4.16 -0.53 10.93
CA SER A 65 -5.34 -0.28 10.11
C SER A 65 -6.43 0.46 10.89
N LEU A 66 -6.74 -0.01 12.10
CA LEU A 66 -7.74 0.61 12.96
C LEU A 66 -7.34 2.03 13.35
N ALA A 67 -6.09 2.24 13.78
CA ALA A 67 -5.58 3.55 14.17
C ALA A 67 -5.69 4.56 13.02
N ALA A 68 -5.27 4.16 11.82
CA ALA A 68 -5.34 5.01 10.64
C ALA A 68 -6.80 5.38 10.26
N HIS A 69 -7.74 4.42 10.35
CA HIS A 69 -9.15 4.69 10.14
C HIS A 69 -9.71 5.71 11.15
N GLN A 70 -9.36 5.55 12.43
CA GLN A 70 -9.81 6.45 13.50
C GLN A 70 -9.20 7.85 13.40
N LEU A 71 -7.99 7.99 12.85
CA LEU A 71 -7.34 9.29 12.62
C LEU A 71 -7.87 10.03 11.40
N ARG A 72 -8.34 9.32 10.36
CA ARG A 72 -8.85 9.94 9.13
C ARG A 72 -10.08 10.82 9.41
N THR A 73 -10.99 10.36 10.25
CA THR A 73 -12.23 11.07 10.59
C THR A 73 -11.99 12.45 11.20
N PRO A 74 -11.23 12.60 12.32
CA PRO A 74 -10.97 13.91 12.91
C PRO A 74 -10.15 14.83 11.99
N LEU A 75 -9.21 14.30 11.21
CA LEU A 75 -8.46 15.13 10.24
C LEU A 75 -9.34 15.62 9.08
N SER A 76 -10.33 14.83 8.68
CA SER A 76 -11.32 15.26 7.69
C SER A 76 -12.20 16.36 8.26
N ALA A 77 -12.62 16.26 9.52
CA ALA A 77 -13.36 17.33 10.18
C ALA A 77 -12.52 18.62 10.29
N ILE A 78 -11.25 18.53 10.68
CA ILE A 78 -10.32 19.67 10.70
C ILE A 78 -10.18 20.28 9.30
N LYS A 79 -10.02 19.44 8.26
CA LYS A 79 -9.97 19.90 6.86
C LYS A 79 -11.18 20.75 6.50
N TRP A 80 -12.38 20.26 6.80
CA TRP A 80 -13.63 20.95 6.51
C TRP A 80 -13.72 22.30 7.23
N THR A 81 -13.38 22.35 8.52
CA THR A 81 -13.36 23.62 9.26
C THR A 81 -12.37 24.61 8.66
N LEU A 82 -11.19 24.17 8.23
CA LEU A 82 -10.19 25.04 7.59
C LEU A 82 -10.69 25.56 6.23
N ILE A 83 -11.41 24.74 5.46
CA ILE A 83 -12.05 25.17 4.20
C ILE A 83 -13.11 26.24 4.48
N MET A 84 -14.01 26.00 5.45
CA MET A 84 -15.05 26.97 5.83
C MET A 84 -14.46 28.32 6.27
N LEU A 85 -13.33 28.31 6.98
CA LEU A 85 -12.61 29.54 7.34
C LEU A 85 -12.05 30.26 6.11
N LEU A 86 -11.46 29.52 5.16
CA LEU A 86 -10.86 30.10 3.95
C LEU A 86 -11.90 30.66 2.97
N ASP A 87 -13.07 30.02 2.92
CA ASP A 87 -14.22 30.38 2.07
C ASP A 87 -15.05 31.52 2.68
N GLY A 88 -14.84 31.86 3.96
CA GLY A 88 -15.52 32.95 4.66
C GLY A 88 -16.87 32.58 5.27
N ASP A 89 -17.25 31.29 5.27
CA ASP A 89 -18.50 30.78 5.83
C ASP A 89 -18.65 31.06 7.34
N LEU A 90 -17.51 31.21 8.03
CA LEU A 90 -17.43 31.50 9.46
C LEU A 90 -17.12 32.97 9.79
N GLY A 91 -17.18 33.84 8.78
CA GLY A 91 -16.90 35.27 8.88
C GLY A 91 -15.63 35.68 8.13
N GLU A 92 -15.41 37.00 8.03
CA GLU A 92 -14.23 37.55 7.39
C GLU A 92 -12.97 37.30 8.23
N ILE A 93 -11.89 36.93 7.56
CA ILE A 93 -10.56 36.74 8.14
C ILE A 93 -9.57 37.73 7.54
N THR A 94 -8.60 38.18 8.34
CA THR A 94 -7.53 39.06 7.85
C THR A 94 -6.57 38.30 6.93
N GLU A 95 -5.81 39.02 6.11
CA GLU A 95 -4.79 38.39 5.24
C GLU A 95 -3.72 37.63 6.02
N GLU A 96 -3.34 38.12 7.20
CA GLU A 96 -2.41 37.42 8.09
C GLU A 96 -3.00 36.09 8.58
N GLN A 97 -4.26 36.10 9.03
CA GLN A 97 -4.99 34.89 9.44
C GLN A 97 -5.11 33.90 8.29
N ARG A 98 -5.47 34.36 7.09
CA ARG A 98 -5.54 33.54 5.88
C ARG A 98 -4.21 32.82 5.64
N GLY A 99 -3.09 33.51 5.72
CA GLY A 99 -1.76 32.90 5.55
C GLY A 99 -1.45 31.79 6.57
N PHE A 100 -1.87 31.94 7.82
CA PHE A 100 -1.72 30.88 8.83
C PHE A 100 -2.67 29.69 8.60
N ILE A 101 -3.92 29.95 8.21
CA ILE A 101 -4.92 28.92 7.93
C ILE A 101 -4.49 28.09 6.71
N GLU A 102 -4.00 28.72 5.63
CA GLU A 102 -3.50 28.01 4.44
C GLU A 102 -2.32 27.09 4.77
N LYS A 103 -1.37 27.54 5.59
CA LYS A 103 -0.26 26.69 6.07
C LYS A 103 -0.78 25.49 6.88
N THR A 104 -1.74 25.73 7.77
CA THR A 104 -2.36 24.69 8.61
C THR A 104 -3.12 23.68 7.76
N TYR A 105 -3.89 24.15 6.76
CA TYR A 105 -4.58 23.31 5.77
C TYR A 105 -3.58 22.43 5.01
N GLY A 106 -2.48 23.01 4.52
CA GLY A 106 -1.42 22.25 3.86
C GLY A 106 -0.79 21.19 4.77
N SER A 107 -0.64 21.46 6.06
CA SER A 107 -0.15 20.47 7.04
C SER A 107 -1.16 19.34 7.28
N ASN A 108 -2.45 19.67 7.41
CA ASN A 108 -3.52 18.69 7.58
C ASN A 108 -3.65 17.75 6.37
N GLU A 109 -3.56 18.30 5.15
CA GLU A 109 -3.55 17.48 3.92
C GLU A 109 -2.36 16.52 3.88
N ARG A 110 -1.17 16.97 4.29
CA ARG A 110 0.01 16.08 4.38
C ARG A 110 -0.23 14.97 5.40
N MET A 111 -0.85 15.27 6.54
CA MET A 111 -1.14 14.25 7.56
C MET A 111 -2.14 13.22 7.05
N ILE A 112 -3.19 13.64 6.34
CA ILE A 112 -4.13 12.73 5.67
C ILE A 112 -3.40 11.84 4.66
N SER A 113 -2.49 12.41 3.85
CA SER A 113 -1.67 11.63 2.91
C SER A 113 -0.84 10.58 3.62
N LEU A 114 -0.12 10.94 4.69
CA LEU A 114 0.73 10.00 5.45
C LEU A 114 -0.08 8.85 6.06
N ILE A 115 -1.30 9.11 6.52
CA ILE A 115 -2.19 8.06 7.03
C ILE A 115 -2.65 7.12 5.90
N ASN A 116 -2.93 7.66 4.72
CA ASN A 116 -3.26 6.85 3.55
C ASN A 116 -2.06 6.00 3.12
N ASP A 117 -0.86 6.56 3.10
CA ASP A 117 0.37 5.84 2.78
C ASP A 117 0.63 4.71 3.79
N LEU A 118 0.41 4.94 5.08
CA LEU A 118 0.52 3.92 6.12
C LEU A 118 -0.47 2.77 5.92
N LEU A 119 -1.74 3.07 5.60
CA LEU A 119 -2.73 2.05 5.25
C LEU A 119 -2.33 1.28 4.01
N ASP A 120 -1.75 1.98 3.05
CA ASP A 120 -1.31 1.38 1.82
C ASP A 120 -0.11 0.45 2.07
N VAL A 121 0.86 0.79 2.92
CA VAL A 121 1.92 -0.16 3.33
C VAL A 121 1.33 -1.38 4.05
N THR A 122 0.40 -1.17 4.98
CA THR A 122 -0.23 -2.25 5.75
C THR A 122 -0.90 -3.29 4.85
N ARG A 123 -1.60 -2.83 3.80
CA ARG A 123 -2.23 -3.72 2.81
C ARG A 123 -1.21 -4.47 1.93
N ILE A 124 -0.01 -3.89 1.68
CA ILE A 124 1.08 -4.55 0.93
C ILE A 124 1.64 -5.69 1.74
N GLU A 125 1.91 -5.45 3.03
CA GLU A 125 2.43 -6.48 3.94
C GLU A 125 1.49 -7.68 4.10
N GLU A 126 0.17 -7.46 4.03
CA GLU A 126 -0.81 -8.55 4.07
C GLU A 126 -0.93 -9.35 2.76
N GLY A 127 -0.22 -8.97 1.69
CA GLY A 127 -0.41 -9.55 0.36
C GLY A 127 -1.80 -9.29 -0.23
N LYS A 128 -2.58 -8.37 0.35
CA LYS A 128 -3.96 -8.03 -0.07
C LYS A 128 -4.02 -7.03 -1.23
N TYR A 129 -2.87 -6.60 -1.76
CA TYR A 129 -2.85 -5.86 -3.02
C TYR A 129 -3.09 -6.79 -4.21
N LEU A 130 -4.38 -7.02 -4.47
CA LEU A 130 -4.84 -7.60 -5.73
C LEU A 130 -4.84 -6.50 -6.78
N TYR A 131 -3.65 -6.12 -7.27
CA TYR A 131 -3.60 -5.33 -8.49
C TYR A 131 -4.05 -6.20 -9.66
N LYS A 132 -5.05 -5.73 -10.40
CA LYS A 132 -5.38 -6.33 -11.71
C LYS A 132 -4.66 -5.55 -12.80
N PRO A 133 -3.79 -6.19 -13.59
CA PRO A 133 -3.20 -5.55 -14.74
C PRO A 133 -4.30 -5.29 -15.77
N VAL A 134 -4.55 -4.00 -16.06
CA VAL A 134 -5.52 -3.58 -17.09
C VAL A 134 -4.77 -2.92 -18.23
N LEU A 135 -5.03 -3.37 -19.46
CA LEU A 135 -4.49 -2.73 -20.66
C LEU A 135 -4.96 -1.27 -20.70
N THR A 136 -4.00 -0.36 -20.63
CA THR A 136 -4.24 1.07 -20.54
C THR A 136 -3.37 1.80 -21.55
N GLN A 137 -3.95 2.80 -22.21
CA GLN A 137 -3.19 3.72 -23.06
C GLN A 137 -2.38 4.68 -22.19
N ILE A 138 -1.06 4.68 -22.36
CA ILE A 138 -0.13 5.50 -21.57
C ILE A 138 -0.47 6.99 -21.69
N GLU A 139 -0.95 7.42 -22.85
CA GLU A 139 -1.37 8.79 -23.10
C GLU A 139 -2.51 9.24 -22.18
N ASN A 140 -3.43 8.33 -21.83
CA ASN A 140 -4.53 8.64 -20.93
C ASN A 140 -4.02 8.84 -19.50
N VAL A 141 -3.06 8.02 -19.07
CA VAL A 141 -2.42 8.16 -17.74
C VAL A 141 -1.68 9.49 -17.66
N VAL A 142 -0.87 9.82 -18.67
CA VAL A 142 -0.13 11.09 -18.70
C VAL A 142 -1.07 12.28 -18.70
N GLN A 143 -2.15 12.24 -19.50
CA GLN A 143 -3.15 13.30 -19.53
C GLN A 143 -3.87 13.46 -18.19
N PHE A 144 -4.21 12.35 -17.52
CA PHE A 144 -4.82 12.37 -16.20
C PHE A 144 -3.92 13.05 -15.17
N VAL A 145 -2.62 12.73 -15.17
CA VAL A 145 -1.64 13.36 -14.27
C VAL A 145 -1.54 14.85 -14.57
N ILE A 146 -1.38 15.25 -15.84
CA ILE A 146 -1.31 16.68 -16.22
C ILE A 146 -2.56 17.44 -15.72
N ASN A 147 -3.74 16.85 -15.89
CA ASN A 147 -4.99 17.46 -15.43
C ASN A 147 -5.05 17.60 -13.90
N SER A 148 -4.54 16.60 -13.17
CA SER A 148 -4.51 16.60 -11.70
C SER A 148 -3.64 17.73 -11.13
N PHE A 149 -2.60 18.14 -11.86
CA PHE A 149 -1.70 19.23 -11.45
C PHE A 149 -2.08 20.61 -12.01
N LYS A 150 -3.16 20.71 -12.80
CA LYS A 150 -3.50 21.94 -13.55
C LYS A 150 -3.63 23.18 -12.66
N GLU A 151 -4.30 23.06 -11.52
CA GLU A 151 -4.49 24.17 -10.59
C GLU A 151 -3.18 24.59 -9.91
N GLU A 152 -2.31 23.63 -9.59
CA GLU A 152 -1.00 23.91 -9.00
C GLU A 152 -0.04 24.56 -10.00
N ILE A 153 -0.05 24.11 -11.26
CA ILE A 153 0.69 24.70 -12.37
C ILE A 153 0.24 26.17 -12.56
N ARG A 154 -1.08 26.43 -12.53
CA ARG A 154 -1.64 27.79 -12.61
C ARG A 154 -1.18 28.65 -11.44
N ARG A 155 -1.32 28.15 -10.21
CA ARG A 155 -0.94 28.84 -8.97
C ARG A 155 0.55 29.21 -8.96
N LYS A 156 1.42 28.29 -9.39
CA LYS A 156 2.87 28.48 -9.45
C LYS A 156 3.35 29.20 -10.71
N LYS A 157 2.45 29.58 -11.62
CA LYS A 157 2.75 30.23 -12.92
C LYS A 157 3.76 29.45 -13.76
N ILE A 158 3.70 28.12 -13.70
CA ILE A 158 4.58 27.24 -14.48
C ILE A 158 3.97 27.03 -15.86
N LYS A 159 4.78 27.10 -16.91
CA LYS A 159 4.36 26.69 -18.26
C LYS A 159 4.69 25.22 -18.46
N LEU A 160 3.67 24.38 -18.58
CA LEU A 160 3.82 22.96 -18.90
C LEU A 160 3.36 22.70 -20.33
N GLU A 161 4.23 22.10 -21.14
CA GLU A 161 3.94 21.71 -22.52
C GLU A 161 4.14 20.20 -22.65
N PHE A 162 3.07 19.47 -22.99
CA PHE A 162 3.15 18.03 -23.26
C PHE A 162 3.15 17.79 -24.77
N LYS A 163 4.31 17.40 -25.31
CA LYS A 163 4.45 17.04 -26.72
C LYS A 163 4.08 15.58 -26.93
N LYS A 164 2.84 15.35 -27.37
CA LYS A 164 2.35 14.00 -27.67
C LYS A 164 3.16 13.39 -28.83
N PRO A 165 3.65 12.14 -28.71
CA PRO A 165 4.34 11.48 -29.81
C PRO A 165 3.41 11.24 -31.00
N ILE A 166 3.96 11.31 -32.22
CA ILE A 166 3.23 11.16 -33.48
C ILE A 166 2.70 9.72 -33.66
N LYS A 167 3.45 8.74 -33.18
CA LYS A 167 3.04 7.34 -33.13
C LYS A 167 2.38 7.06 -31.79
N LYS A 168 1.23 6.35 -31.79
CA LYS A 168 0.58 5.90 -30.55
C LYS A 168 1.58 5.13 -29.69
N LEU A 169 1.63 5.46 -28.41
CA LEU A 169 2.42 4.72 -27.46
C LEU A 169 1.82 3.31 -27.30
N PRO A 170 2.67 2.30 -27.01
CA PRO A 170 2.18 0.97 -26.70
C PRO A 170 1.23 1.02 -25.50
N GLN A 171 0.27 0.10 -25.47
CA GLN A 171 -0.51 -0.14 -24.27
C GLN A 171 0.40 -0.69 -23.19
N GLY A 172 0.29 -0.13 -21.98
CA GLY A 172 0.92 -0.66 -20.78
C GLY A 172 -0.11 -1.34 -19.90
N PHE A 173 0.34 -2.14 -18.96
CA PHE A 173 -0.51 -2.60 -17.86
C PHE A 173 -0.53 -1.53 -16.78
N ASN A 174 -1.71 -0.97 -16.52
CA ASN A 174 -1.94 -0.17 -15.33
C ASN A 174 -2.39 -1.10 -14.20
N LEU A 175 -1.78 -0.96 -13.03
CA LEU A 175 -2.14 -1.69 -11.83
C LEU A 175 -3.26 -0.91 -11.13
N VAL A 176 -4.51 -1.24 -11.46
CA VAL A 176 -5.66 -0.57 -10.86
C VAL A 176 -5.99 -1.24 -9.53
N LYS A 177 -6.16 -0.41 -8.49
CA LYS A 177 -6.56 -0.84 -7.14
C LYS A 177 -8.00 -1.37 -7.20
N PHE A 178 -8.21 -2.56 -6.65
CA PHE A 178 -9.54 -3.12 -6.37
C PHE A 178 -10.08 -2.60 -5.03
#